data_AF-A0A949SLJ4-F1
#
_entry.id   AF-A0A949SLJ4-F1
#
_cell.length_a   1.000
_cell.length_b   1.000
_cell.length_c   1.000
_cell.angle_alpha   90.00
_cell.angle_beta   90.00
_cell.angle_gamma   90.00
#
_symmetry.space_group_name_H-M   'P 1'
#
loop_
_entity.id
_entity.type
_entity.pdbx_description
1 polymer ?
#
loop_
_entity_poly.entity_id
_entity_poly.type
_entity_poly.pdbx_seq_one_letter_code
_entity_poly.pdbx_strand_id
1 'polypeptide(L)'
;MTLNSKLAKLLNEQINNEMSSSYIYLAMAAWFEQTPYTGFATWMFNQSREETMHALKFYQYVVDRDAAVVLQPIAKPKADFKNPIDVFEHSLKQEQKVTQQINDLFEVAEQVKDHASKNLLLWFLNEQMEEEKSVRDMLDRLKLAGNDPASLLVLDREAGQRKAATGGEADAAA
;
A
#
# COMPACT_ATOMS: atom_id res chain seq x y z
N MET A 1 13.50 24.06 -6.07
CA MET A 1 14.60 23.23 -6.63
C MET A 1 14.01 22.35 -7.72
N THR A 2 14.46 22.49 -8.96
CA THR A 2 13.88 21.78 -10.12
C THR A 2 14.02 20.26 -9.96
N LEU A 3 12.92 19.52 -10.13
CA LEU A 3 12.91 18.06 -10.08
C LEU A 3 13.55 17.48 -11.34
N ASN A 4 14.45 16.51 -11.19
CA ASN A 4 15.06 15.82 -12.33
C ASN A 4 13.98 15.15 -13.19
N SER A 5 14.04 15.27 -14.52
CA SER A 5 12.99 14.76 -15.41
C SER A 5 12.80 13.24 -15.34
N LYS A 6 13.87 12.46 -15.14
CA LYS A 6 13.78 11.01 -14.92
C LYS A 6 13.02 10.72 -13.63
N LEU A 7 13.35 11.44 -12.56
CA LEU A 7 12.71 11.26 -11.26
C LEU A 7 11.26 11.72 -11.25
N ALA A 8 10.95 12.85 -11.91
CA ALA A 8 9.58 13.33 -12.11
C ALA A 8 8.70 12.32 -12.84
N LYS A 9 9.24 11.64 -13.86
CA LYS A 9 8.53 10.58 -14.57
C LYS A 9 8.24 9.39 -13.63
N LEU A 10 9.25 8.90 -12.91
CA LEU A 10 9.08 7.74 -12.03
C LEU A 10 8.16 8.04 -10.83
N LEU A 11 8.20 9.26 -10.29
CA LEU A 11 7.26 9.69 -9.24
C LEU A 11 5.82 9.71 -9.76
N ASN A 12 5.59 10.17 -11.00
CA ASN A 12 4.28 10.09 -11.63
C ASN A 12 3.82 8.64 -11.88
N GLU A 13 4.74 7.76 -12.28
CA GLU A 13 4.45 6.31 -12.36
C GLU A 13 4.09 5.75 -10.99
N GLN A 14 4.78 6.17 -9.92
CA GLN A 14 4.48 5.72 -8.57
C GLN A 14 3.12 6.21 -8.07
N ILE A 15 2.71 7.46 -8.35
CA ILE A 15 1.34 7.93 -8.08
C ILE A 15 0.31 6.95 -8.66
N ASN A 16 0.53 6.50 -9.89
CA ASN A 16 -0.40 5.59 -10.54
C ASN A 16 -0.31 4.16 -9.99
N ASN A 17 0.87 3.71 -9.57
CA ASN A 17 1.06 2.43 -8.89
C ASN A 17 0.27 2.40 -7.58
N GLU A 18 0.38 3.43 -6.73
CA GLU A 18 -0.35 3.49 -5.46
C GLU A 18 -1.87 3.61 -5.67
N MET A 19 -2.33 4.39 -6.66
CA MET A 19 -3.75 4.42 -7.02
C MET A 19 -4.23 3.04 -7.50
N SER A 20 -3.39 2.29 -8.22
CA SER A 20 -3.69 0.91 -8.60
C SER A 20 -3.71 -0.03 -7.40
N SER A 21 -2.78 0.10 -6.45
CA SER A 21 -2.78 -0.66 -5.19
C SER A 21 -4.07 -0.41 -4.42
N SER A 22 -4.47 0.86 -4.27
CA SER A 22 -5.74 1.25 -3.65
C SER A 22 -6.93 0.53 -4.30
N TYR A 23 -6.99 0.49 -5.63
CA TYR A 23 -8.12 -0.13 -6.33
C TYR A 23 -8.11 -1.66 -6.21
N ILE A 24 -6.93 -2.29 -6.16
CA ILE A 24 -6.78 -3.72 -5.86
C ILE A 24 -7.32 -4.03 -4.46
N TYR A 25 -6.94 -3.26 -3.45
CA TYR A 25 -7.43 -3.45 -2.09
C TYR A 25 -8.94 -3.22 -1.97
N LEU A 26 -9.49 -2.26 -2.71
CA LEU A 26 -10.94 -2.06 -2.77
C LEU A 26 -11.66 -3.29 -3.35
N ALA A 27 -11.09 -3.93 -4.37
CA ALA A 27 -11.64 -5.16 -4.93
C ALA A 27 -11.55 -6.35 -3.96
N MET A 28 -10.46 -6.45 -3.19
CA MET A 28 -10.32 -7.44 -2.12
C MET A 28 -11.37 -7.22 -1.01
N ALA A 29 -11.60 -5.97 -0.60
CA ALA A 29 -12.65 -5.62 0.35
C ALA A 29 -14.02 -6.04 -0.18
N ALA A 30 -14.36 -5.66 -1.42
CA ALA A 30 -15.62 -6.01 -2.06
C ALA A 30 -15.84 -7.52 -2.19
N TRP A 31 -14.76 -8.31 -2.34
CA TRP A 31 -14.84 -9.76 -2.30
C TRP A 31 -15.14 -10.29 -0.89
N PHE A 32 -14.46 -9.78 0.14
CA PHE A 32 -14.74 -10.18 1.53
C PHE A 32 -16.15 -9.82 1.99
N GLU A 33 -16.72 -8.71 1.51
CA GLU A 33 -18.13 -8.33 1.76
C GLU A 33 -19.15 -9.36 1.24
N GLN A 34 -18.75 -10.26 0.34
CA GLN A 34 -19.58 -11.38 -0.13
C GLN A 34 -19.36 -12.66 0.68
N THR A 35 -18.60 -12.58 1.78
CA THR A 35 -18.28 -13.69 2.69
C THR A 35 -18.70 -13.34 4.11
N PRO A 36 -18.67 -14.29 5.07
CA PRO A 36 -18.92 -14.00 6.48
C PRO A 36 -17.84 -13.15 7.19
N TYR A 37 -16.75 -12.78 6.50
CA TYR A 37 -15.55 -12.17 7.08
C TYR A 37 -15.54 -10.64 6.98
N THR A 38 -16.35 -10.00 7.82
CA THR A 38 -16.53 -8.53 7.82
C THR A 38 -15.31 -7.75 8.31
N GLY A 39 -14.48 -8.35 9.16
CA GLY A 39 -13.29 -7.68 9.67
C GLY A 39 -12.14 -7.68 8.66
N PHE A 40 -11.97 -8.75 7.88
CA PHE A 40 -11.05 -8.74 6.74
C PHE A 40 -11.51 -7.75 5.65
N ALA A 41 -12.82 -7.63 5.40
CA ALA A 41 -13.34 -6.58 4.50
C ALA A 41 -12.93 -5.18 4.99
N THR A 42 -13.10 -4.92 6.29
CA THR A 42 -12.69 -3.65 6.93
C THR A 42 -11.20 -3.38 6.78
N TRP A 43 -10.35 -4.39 7.00
CA TRP A 43 -8.90 -4.25 6.80
C TRP A 43 -8.59 -3.81 5.37
N MET A 44 -9.10 -4.54 4.36
CA MET A 44 -8.80 -4.27 2.96
C MET A 44 -9.33 -2.90 2.53
N PHE A 45 -10.48 -2.49 3.05
CA PHE A 45 -11.02 -1.16 2.81
C PHE A 45 -10.13 -0.06 3.41
N ASN A 46 -9.62 -0.27 4.63
CA ASN A 46 -8.68 0.66 5.25
C ASN A 46 -7.35 0.74 4.47
N GLN A 47 -6.82 -0.40 4.02
CA GLN A 47 -5.62 -0.42 3.16
C GLN A 47 -5.85 0.36 1.87
N SER A 48 -7.01 0.19 1.23
CA SER A 48 -7.36 0.97 0.03
C SER A 48 -7.29 2.49 0.27
N ARG A 49 -7.70 2.94 1.45
CA ARG A 49 -7.60 4.35 1.84
C ARG A 49 -6.17 4.78 2.12
N GLU A 50 -5.37 3.94 2.77
CA GLU A 50 -3.94 4.18 3.01
C GLU A 50 -3.18 4.35 1.69
N GLU A 51 -3.37 3.45 0.73
CA GLU A 51 -2.73 3.57 -0.58
C GLU A 51 -3.18 4.82 -1.35
N THR A 52 -4.43 5.26 -1.16
CA THR A 52 -4.86 6.55 -1.71
C THR A 52 -4.08 7.70 -1.07
N MET A 53 -3.86 7.66 0.25
CA MET A 53 -3.03 8.66 0.93
C MET A 53 -1.58 8.61 0.45
N HIS A 54 -1.01 7.43 0.21
CA HIS A 54 0.33 7.25 -0.36
C HIS A 54 0.45 7.90 -1.74
N ALA A 55 -0.51 7.62 -2.63
CA ALA A 55 -0.59 8.24 -3.94
C ALA A 55 -0.66 9.78 -3.85
N LEU A 56 -1.49 10.30 -2.94
CA LEU A 56 -1.65 11.73 -2.74
C LEU A 56 -0.42 12.40 -2.10
N LYS A 57 0.36 11.67 -1.30
CA LYS A 57 1.64 12.15 -0.77
C LYS A 57 2.67 12.34 -1.88
N PHE A 58 2.78 11.39 -2.81
CA PHE A 58 3.59 11.57 -4.02
C PHE A 58 3.07 12.69 -4.92
N TYR A 59 1.75 12.77 -5.11
CA TYR A 59 1.10 13.85 -5.86
C TYR A 59 1.52 15.21 -5.33
N GLN A 60 1.32 15.44 -4.02
CA GLN A 60 1.61 16.72 -3.40
C GLN A 60 3.10 17.05 -3.50
N TYR A 61 3.96 16.05 -3.28
CA TYR A 61 5.39 16.22 -3.42
C TYR A 61 5.81 16.68 -4.82
N VAL A 62 5.25 16.09 -5.89
CA VAL A 62 5.54 16.50 -7.28
C VAL A 62 5.10 17.95 -7.52
N VAL A 63 3.93 18.34 -7.01
CA VAL A 63 3.42 19.73 -7.08
C VAL A 63 4.34 20.69 -6.33
N ASP A 64 4.75 20.37 -5.11
CA ASP A 64 5.63 21.21 -4.28
C ASP A 64 7.03 21.38 -4.90
N ARG A 65 7.41 20.47 -5.78
CA ARG A 65 8.64 20.51 -6.57
C ARG A 65 8.50 21.24 -7.90
N ASP A 66 7.38 21.93 -8.14
CA ASP A 66 7.06 22.68 -9.35
C ASP A 66 7.13 21.81 -10.62
N ALA A 67 6.67 20.57 -10.50
CA ALA A 67 6.60 19.60 -11.60
C ALA A 67 5.15 19.22 -11.92
N ALA A 68 4.91 18.86 -13.17
CA ALA A 68 3.57 18.48 -13.62
C ALA A 68 3.20 17.07 -13.13
N VAL A 69 1.97 16.93 -12.64
CA VAL A 69 1.37 15.62 -12.36
C VAL A 69 0.64 15.11 -13.61
N VAL A 70 0.87 13.83 -13.95
CA VAL A 70 0.26 13.13 -15.08
C VAL A 70 -0.41 11.87 -14.57
N LEU A 71 -1.74 11.92 -14.42
CA LEU A 71 -2.53 10.76 -14.01
C LEU A 71 -2.77 9.83 -15.20
N GLN A 72 -2.62 8.53 -14.98
CA GLN A 72 -2.82 7.51 -16.01
C GLN A 72 -4.11 6.72 -15.74
N PRO A 73 -4.64 5.98 -16.73
CA PRO A 73 -5.72 5.03 -16.50
C PRO A 73 -5.32 3.98 -15.47
N ILE A 74 -6.28 3.59 -14.62
CA ILE A 74 -6.12 2.49 -13.67
C ILE A 74 -6.76 1.23 -14.27
N ALA A 75 -5.99 0.14 -14.33
CA ALA A 75 -6.48 -1.13 -14.85
C ALA A 75 -7.50 -1.77 -13.90
N LYS A 76 -8.45 -2.53 -14.45
CA LYS A 76 -9.41 -3.31 -13.65
C LYS A 76 -8.65 -4.34 -12.81
N PRO A 77 -8.85 -4.37 -11.47
CA PRO A 77 -8.20 -5.35 -10.61
C PRO A 77 -8.82 -6.73 -10.77
N LYS A 78 -8.07 -7.76 -10.35
CA LYS A 78 -8.61 -9.11 -10.12
C LYS A 78 -9.66 -9.04 -8.99
N ALA A 79 -10.78 -9.74 -9.15
CA ALA A 79 -11.88 -9.75 -8.18
C ALA A 79 -12.32 -11.17 -7.74
N ASP A 80 -11.62 -12.21 -8.22
CA ASP A 80 -11.98 -13.60 -7.93
C ASP A 80 -10.96 -14.24 -6.98
N PHE A 81 -11.31 -14.39 -5.71
CA PHE A 81 -10.47 -15.05 -4.71
C PHE A 81 -11.15 -16.30 -4.16
N LYS A 82 -10.35 -17.23 -3.60
CA LYS A 82 -10.85 -18.54 -3.14
C LYS A 82 -11.22 -18.55 -1.66
N ASN A 83 -10.39 -17.93 -0.83
CA ASN A 83 -10.48 -17.95 0.64
C ASN A 83 -9.60 -16.81 1.21
N PRO A 84 -9.63 -16.54 2.53
CA PRO A 84 -8.80 -15.49 3.12
C PRO A 84 -7.30 -15.65 2.85
N ILE A 85 -6.75 -16.87 2.86
CA ILE A 85 -5.33 -17.12 2.58
C ILE A 85 -4.96 -16.64 1.17
N ASP A 86 -5.77 -16.95 0.15
CA ASP A 86 -5.55 -16.51 -1.24
C ASP A 86 -5.53 -14.98 -1.33
N VAL A 87 -6.43 -14.28 -0.63
CA VAL A 87 -6.43 -12.81 -0.61
C VAL A 87 -5.14 -12.26 0.00
N PHE A 88 -4.75 -12.72 1.20
CA PHE A 88 -3.55 -12.21 1.88
C PHE A 88 -2.24 -12.61 1.18
N GLU A 89 -2.20 -13.74 0.45
CA GLU A 89 -1.06 -14.06 -0.44
C GLU A 89 -0.96 -13.09 -1.62
N HIS A 90 -2.11 -12.65 -2.16
CA HIS A 90 -2.15 -11.63 -3.19
C HIS A 90 -1.75 -10.24 -2.65
N SER A 91 -2.22 -9.87 -1.45
CA SER A 91 -1.83 -8.63 -0.77
C SER A 91 -0.32 -8.60 -0.51
N LEU A 92 0.26 -9.69 0.02
CA LEU A 92 1.71 -9.72 0.31
C LEU A 92 2.55 -9.55 -0.96
N LYS A 93 2.14 -10.18 -2.06
CA LYS A 93 2.82 -10.00 -3.36
C LYS A 93 2.69 -8.58 -3.90
N GLN A 94 1.55 -7.93 -3.65
CA GLN A 94 1.36 -6.53 -4.02
C GLN A 94 2.30 -5.63 -3.22
N GLU A 95 2.37 -5.81 -1.90
CA GLU A 95 3.27 -5.03 -1.04
C GLU A 95 4.74 -5.22 -1.41
N GLN A 96 5.19 -6.46 -1.63
CA GLN A 96 6.56 -6.72 -2.06
C GLN A 96 6.90 -6.05 -3.39
N LYS A 97 5.92 -5.95 -4.30
CA LYS A 97 6.09 -5.24 -5.57
C LYS A 97 6.23 -3.73 -5.32
N VAL A 98 5.38 -3.14 -4.48
CA VAL A 98 5.46 -1.70 -4.14
C VAL A 98 6.79 -1.41 -3.44
N THR A 99 7.22 -2.24 -2.50
CA THR A 99 8.53 -2.14 -1.84
C THR A 99 9.67 -2.10 -2.85
N GLN A 100 9.68 -2.99 -3.85
CA GLN A 100 10.71 -2.96 -4.89
C GLN A 100 10.66 -1.66 -5.70
N GLN A 101 9.48 -1.17 -6.06
CA GLN A 101 9.31 0.09 -6.78
C GLN A 101 9.88 1.29 -5.99
N ILE A 102 9.66 1.32 -4.67
CA ILE A 102 10.21 2.35 -3.78
C ILE A 102 11.74 2.26 -3.71
N ASN A 103 12.31 1.04 -3.61
CA ASN A 103 13.76 0.85 -3.63
C ASN A 103 14.38 1.35 -4.94
N ASP A 104 13.80 0.97 -6.09
CA ASP A 104 14.27 1.41 -7.41
C ASP A 104 14.21 2.95 -7.53
N LEU A 105 13.15 3.56 -6.99
CA LEU A 105 12.97 5.00 -6.99
C LEU A 105 14.00 5.70 -6.09
N PHE A 106 14.32 5.12 -4.94
CA PHE A 106 15.34 5.60 -4.01
C PHE A 106 16.73 5.56 -4.64
N GLU A 107 17.09 4.48 -5.34
CA GLU A 107 18.35 4.36 -6.07
C GLU A 107 18.48 5.44 -7.14
N VAL A 108 17.41 5.72 -7.89
CA VAL A 108 17.43 6.79 -8.91
C VAL A 108 17.61 8.16 -8.25
N ALA A 109 16.91 8.43 -7.15
CA ALA A 109 17.07 9.68 -6.39
C ALA A 109 18.51 9.86 -5.90
N GLU A 110 19.17 8.79 -5.47
CA GLU A 110 20.58 8.79 -5.08
C GLU A 110 21.52 9.06 -6.27
N GLN A 111 21.32 8.39 -7.40
CA GLN A 111 22.13 8.58 -8.60
C GLN A 111 22.11 10.03 -9.10
N VAL A 112 20.93 10.66 -9.07
CA VAL A 112 20.76 12.07 -9.50
C VAL A 112 21.02 13.07 -8.37
N LYS A 113 21.41 12.59 -7.18
CA LYS A 113 21.72 13.40 -5.98
C LYS A 113 20.56 14.30 -5.53
N ASP A 114 19.32 13.85 -5.69
CA ASP A 114 18.13 14.57 -5.22
C ASP A 114 17.84 14.21 -3.75
N HIS A 115 18.49 14.92 -2.85
CA HIS A 115 18.38 14.68 -1.40
C HIS A 115 16.95 14.88 -0.85
N ALA A 116 16.18 15.81 -1.41
CA ALA A 116 14.80 16.03 -1.01
C ALA A 116 13.92 14.82 -1.33
N SER A 117 14.14 14.19 -2.48
CA SER A 117 13.39 12.99 -2.89
C SER A 117 13.82 11.79 -2.07
N LYS A 118 15.12 11.65 -1.76
CA LYS A 118 15.60 10.62 -0.83
C LYS A 118 14.91 10.73 0.54
N ASN A 119 14.69 11.94 1.05
CA ASN A 119 14.00 12.14 2.32
C ASN A 119 12.55 11.65 2.29
N LEU A 120 11.80 11.99 1.22
CA LEU A 120 10.46 11.47 1.01
C LEU A 120 10.46 9.93 0.94
N LEU A 121 11.36 9.37 0.13
CA LEU A 121 11.40 7.94 -0.13
C LEU A 121 11.86 7.12 1.08
N LEU A 122 12.65 7.72 1.99
CA LEU A 122 12.99 7.09 3.26
C LEU A 122 11.75 6.87 4.14
N TRP A 123 10.80 7.80 4.13
CA TRP A 123 9.51 7.60 4.80
C TRP A 123 8.78 6.38 4.21
N PHE A 124 8.70 6.28 2.88
CA PHE A 124 8.06 5.15 2.20
C PHE A 124 8.79 3.82 2.44
N LEU A 125 10.12 3.80 2.50
CA LEU A 125 10.88 2.59 2.84
C LEU A 125 10.50 2.07 4.23
N ASN A 126 10.34 2.97 5.21
CA ASN A 126 9.91 2.59 6.55
C ASN A 126 8.46 2.11 6.56
N GLU A 127 7.58 2.79 5.83
CA GLU A 127 6.18 2.40 5.70
C GLU A 127 6.05 0.98 5.12
N GLN A 128 6.71 0.72 3.98
CA GLN A 128 6.67 -0.59 3.32
C GLN A 128 7.20 -1.74 4.19
N MET A 129 8.15 -1.47 5.10
CA MET A 129 8.60 -2.49 6.06
C MET A 129 7.48 -2.90 7.02
N GLU A 130 6.70 -1.93 7.52
CA GLU A 130 5.57 -2.21 8.41
C GLU A 130 4.40 -2.84 7.66
N GLU A 131 4.13 -2.41 6.41
CA GLU A 131 3.08 -2.99 5.58
C GLU A 131 3.34 -4.46 5.26
N GLU A 132 4.54 -4.80 4.78
CA GLU A 132 4.91 -6.19 4.52
C GLU A 132 4.83 -7.06 5.76
N LYS A 133 5.27 -6.54 6.91
CA LYS A 133 5.22 -7.26 8.18
C LYS A 133 3.77 -7.51 8.60
N SER A 134 2.91 -6.49 8.55
CA SER A 134 1.52 -6.61 8.97
C SER A 134 0.75 -7.66 8.16
N VAL A 135 0.96 -7.67 6.84
CA VAL A 135 0.34 -8.62 5.92
C VAL A 135 0.90 -10.03 6.12
N ARG A 136 2.22 -10.16 6.29
CA ARG A 136 2.89 -11.44 6.54
C ARG A 136 2.45 -12.08 7.86
N ASP A 137 2.39 -11.30 8.93
CA ASP A 137 1.95 -11.78 10.25
C ASP A 137 0.51 -12.29 10.19
N MET A 138 -0.40 -11.58 9.52
CA MET A 138 -1.78 -12.06 9.33
C MET A 138 -1.83 -13.32 8.46
N LEU A 139 -1.06 -13.37 7.37
CA LEU A 139 -1.00 -14.53 6.49
C LEU A 139 -0.50 -15.79 7.21
N ASP A 140 0.55 -15.67 8.03
CA ASP A 140 1.10 -16.79 8.78
C ASP A 140 0.10 -17.31 9.82
N ARG A 141 -0.65 -16.41 10.47
CA ARG A 141 -1.73 -16.77 11.40
C ARG A 141 -2.91 -17.43 10.70
N LEU A 142 -3.28 -16.97 9.51
CA LEU A 142 -4.29 -17.61 8.67
C LEU A 142 -3.86 -19.03 8.26
N LYS A 143 -2.59 -19.21 7.86
CA LYS A 143 -2.03 -20.52 7.54
C LYS A 143 -2.02 -21.46 8.74
N LEU A 144 -1.71 -20.94 9.94
CA LEU A 144 -1.77 -21.69 11.18
C LEU A 144 -3.21 -22.12 11.53
N ALA A 145 -4.19 -21.22 11.37
CA ALA A 145 -5.60 -21.51 11.61
C ALA A 145 -6.17 -22.55 10.62
N GLY A 146 -5.65 -22.57 9.38
CA GLY A 146 -6.11 -23.47 8.33
C GLY A 146 -7.60 -23.24 8.02
N ASN A 147 -8.40 -24.30 8.16
CA ASN A 147 -9.84 -24.27 7.88
C ASN A 147 -10.72 -24.27 9.14
N ASP A 148 -10.15 -24.04 10.33
CA ASP A 148 -10.91 -24.00 11.59
C ASP A 148 -11.81 -22.75 11.66
N PRO A 149 -13.15 -22.88 11.65
CA PRO A 149 -14.04 -21.73 11.60
C PRO A 149 -13.91 -20.80 12.82
N ALA A 150 -13.65 -21.35 14.01
CA ALA A 150 -13.54 -20.55 15.23
C ALA A 150 -12.30 -19.65 15.18
N SER A 151 -11.15 -20.21 14.80
CA SER A 151 -9.91 -19.47 14.62
C SER A 151 -10.03 -18.40 13.53
N LEU A 152 -10.66 -18.72 12.39
CA LEU A 152 -10.89 -17.74 11.33
C LEU A 152 -11.78 -16.58 11.77
N LEU A 153 -12.82 -16.82 12.58
CA LEU A 153 -13.67 -15.76 13.12
C LEU A 153 -12.94 -14.89 14.17
N VAL A 154 -11.99 -15.46 14.92
CA VAL A 154 -11.14 -14.68 15.83
C VAL A 154 -10.22 -13.75 15.03
N LEU A 155 -9.54 -14.28 14.01
CA LEU A 155 -8.66 -13.49 13.14
C LEU A 155 -9.43 -12.41 12.38
N ASP A 156 -10.62 -12.73 11.89
CA ASP A 156 -11.50 -11.75 11.24
C ASP A 156 -11.85 -10.61 12.19
N ARG A 157 -12.29 -10.92 13.42
CA ARG A 157 -12.60 -9.89 14.41
C ARG A 157 -11.43 -8.98 14.71
N GLU A 158 -10.22 -9.55 14.86
CA GLU A 158 -9.01 -8.77 15.08
C GLU A 158 -8.67 -7.88 13.88
N ALA A 159 -8.83 -8.42 12.66
CA ALA A 159 -8.61 -7.65 11.44
C ALA A 159 -9.53 -6.42 11.36
N GLY A 160 -10.79 -6.55 11.79
CA GLY A 160 -11.73 -5.44 11.86
C GLY A 160 -11.37 -4.36 12.89
N GLN A 161 -10.42 -4.64 13.80
CA GLN A 161 -9.91 -3.67 14.77
C GLN A 161 -8.64 -2.96 14.29
N ARG A 162 -8.05 -3.37 13.15
CA ARG A 162 -6.93 -2.65 12.55
C ARG A 162 -7.39 -1.23 12.24
N LYS A 163 -6.83 -0.27 12.97
CA LYS A 163 -6.95 1.13 12.62
C LYS A 163 -6.13 1.36 11.37
N ALA A 164 -6.66 2.16 10.46
CA ALA A 164 -5.82 2.68 9.41
C ALA A 164 -4.64 3.43 10.05
N ALA A 165 -3.43 3.26 9.54
CA ALA A 165 -2.27 4.08 9.85
C ALA A 165 -2.69 5.54 9.66
N THR A 166 -2.88 6.24 10.78
CA THR A 166 -3.08 7.68 10.75
C THR A 166 -1.72 8.25 10.37
N GLY A 167 -1.58 8.74 9.14
CA GLY A 167 -0.34 9.27 8.59
C GLY A 167 0.17 10.54 9.30
N GLY A 168 0.45 10.47 10.59
CA GLY A 168 0.75 11.63 11.42
C GLY A 168 1.10 11.28 12.86
N GLU A 169 2.27 10.69 13.07
CA GLU A 169 3.09 10.95 14.28
C GLU A 169 4.54 11.33 13.95
N ALA A 170 4.99 11.16 12.70
CA ALA A 170 6.35 11.53 12.30
C ALA A 170 6.55 13.05 12.00
N ASP A 171 5.47 13.81 11.77
CA ASP A 171 5.56 15.26 11.48
C ASP A 171 5.39 16.16 12.73
N ALA A 172 5.17 15.58 13.92
CA ALA A 172 5.02 16.35 15.17
C ALA A 172 6.34 16.55 15.95
N ALA A 173 7.46 16.10 15.41
CA ALA A 173 8.79 16.21 16.04
C ALA A 173 9.81 16.85 15.10
N ALA A 174 9.57 18.13 14.75
CA ALA A 174 10.58 19.04 14.22
C ALA A 174 10.32 20.46 14.74
#